data_AF-A0A439U4L7-F1
#
_entry.id   AF-A0A439U4L7-F1
#
_cell.length_a   1.000
_cell.length_b   1.000
_cell.length_c   1.000
_cell.angle_alpha   90.00
_cell.angle_beta   90.00
_cell.angle_gamma   90.00
#
_symmetry.space_group_name_H-M   'P 1'
#
loop_
_entity.id
_entity.type
_entity.pdbx_description
1 polymer ?
#
loop_
_entity_poly.entity_id
_entity_poly.type
_entity_poly.pdbx_seq_one_letter_code
_entity_poly.pdbx_strand_id
1 'polypeptide(L)'
;MPAQTNLKPVLTAQQVNALMETVYPQLNEQFKYFEAIDVFPGGCTVRLNAGERHLRPGGTVSGPSLFTLADIGGYVCVLSHAGPDALSVTVNLDINFVRKAEAGPIDGHCRILKLGKSLMVFDIDIVAGPDGHTVAHATGTYSIPPKRHT
;
A
#
# COMPACT_ATOMS: atom_id res chain seq x y z
N MET A 1 -5.04 9.22 14.96
CA MET A 1 -3.80 9.16 15.77
C MET A 1 -2.72 9.89 14.98
N PRO A 2 -1.78 10.62 15.61
CA PRO A 2 -0.68 11.26 14.88
C PRO A 2 0.21 10.20 14.24
N ALA A 3 0.69 10.47 13.02
CA ALA A 3 1.60 9.58 12.31
C ALA A 3 2.91 9.37 13.10
N GLN A 4 3.42 8.14 13.14
CA GLN A 4 4.60 7.80 13.94
C GLN A 4 5.92 8.09 13.19
N THR A 5 6.33 9.35 13.10
CA THR A 5 7.53 9.80 12.37
C THR A 5 8.87 9.29 12.91
N ASN A 6 8.88 8.64 14.09
CA ASN A 6 10.09 8.10 14.71
C ASN A 6 10.38 6.66 14.30
N LEU A 7 9.46 6.00 13.57
CA LEU A 7 9.64 4.64 13.09
C LEU A 7 10.59 4.65 11.90
N LYS A 8 11.82 4.18 12.08
CA LYS A 8 12.80 4.12 10.98
C LYS A 8 12.56 2.87 10.12
N PRO A 9 12.46 3.00 8.79
CA PRO A 9 12.37 1.84 7.93
C PRO A 9 13.69 1.04 7.95
N VAL A 10 13.57 -0.28 7.84
CA VAL A 10 14.68 -1.22 7.71
C VAL A 10 14.87 -1.71 6.26
N LEU A 11 13.93 -1.41 5.36
CA LEU A 11 14.03 -1.61 3.92
C LEU A 11 13.70 -0.33 3.15
N THR A 12 14.37 -0.14 2.01
CA THR A 12 14.04 0.92 1.04
C THR A 12 12.89 0.50 0.13
N ALA A 13 12.28 1.46 -0.59
CA ALA A 13 11.26 1.16 -1.59
C ALA A 13 11.75 0.14 -2.65
N GLN A 14 13.00 0.27 -3.11
CA GLN A 14 13.60 -0.66 -4.05
C GLN A 14 13.70 -2.09 -3.48
N GLN A 15 14.11 -2.23 -2.22
CA GLN A 15 14.21 -3.54 -1.58
C GLN A 15 12.83 -4.17 -1.37
N VAL A 16 11.82 -3.38 -1.01
CA VAL A 16 10.43 -3.88 -0.88
C VAL A 16 9.88 -4.30 -2.23
N ASN A 17 10.06 -3.52 -3.29
CA ASN A 17 9.63 -3.90 -4.65
C ASN A 17 10.28 -5.21 -5.11
N ALA A 18 11.59 -5.37 -4.93
CA ALA A 18 12.30 -6.61 -5.27
C ALA A 18 11.80 -7.82 -4.46
N LEU A 19 11.46 -7.61 -3.18
CA LEU A 19 10.84 -8.65 -2.36
C LEU A 19 9.45 -9.03 -2.90
N MET A 20 8.59 -8.04 -3.17
CA MET A 20 7.24 -8.27 -3.72
C MET A 20 7.28 -9.00 -5.07
N GLU A 21 8.22 -8.67 -5.95
CA GLU A 21 8.44 -9.39 -7.22
C GLU A 21 8.77 -10.88 -6.99
N THR A 22 9.48 -11.19 -5.90
CA THR A 22 9.88 -12.57 -5.56
C THR A 22 8.74 -13.34 -4.89
N VAL A 23 8.04 -12.73 -3.92
CA VAL A 23 7.07 -13.44 -3.07
C VAL A 23 5.63 -13.33 -3.57
N TYR A 24 5.33 -12.32 -4.38
CA TYR A 24 4.01 -12.08 -4.95
C TYR A 24 4.07 -11.63 -6.43
N PRO A 25 4.70 -12.42 -7.31
CA PRO A 25 4.85 -12.07 -8.73
C PRO A 25 3.52 -11.85 -9.45
N GLN A 26 2.43 -12.47 -8.98
CA GLN A 26 1.09 -12.34 -9.57
C GLN A 26 0.47 -10.95 -9.41
N LEU A 27 0.98 -10.12 -8.49
CA LEU A 27 0.52 -8.73 -8.32
C LEU A 27 0.67 -7.92 -9.61
N ASN A 28 1.77 -8.18 -10.33
CA ASN A 28 2.23 -7.36 -11.44
C ASN A 28 2.37 -8.16 -12.75
N GLU A 29 2.49 -9.49 -12.68
CA GLU A 29 2.81 -10.35 -13.82
C GLU A 29 4.07 -9.83 -14.55
N GLN A 30 3.91 -9.26 -15.75
CA GLN A 30 5.00 -8.69 -16.57
C GLN A 30 5.00 -7.15 -16.61
N PHE A 31 4.11 -6.50 -15.86
CA PHE A 31 3.87 -5.06 -15.90
C PHE A 31 4.13 -4.41 -14.55
N LYS A 32 4.38 -3.11 -14.52
CA LYS A 32 4.53 -2.35 -13.27
C LYS A 32 3.21 -1.68 -12.88
N TYR A 33 2.21 -2.47 -12.50
CA TYR A 33 0.92 -1.91 -12.09
C TYR A 33 0.97 -1.32 -10.70
N PHE A 34 1.49 -2.06 -9.72
CA PHE A 34 1.59 -1.61 -8.33
C PHE A 34 3.05 -1.54 -7.91
N GLU A 35 3.47 -0.42 -7.33
CA GLU A 35 4.85 -0.25 -6.86
C GLU A 35 4.94 0.66 -5.64
N ALA A 36 5.94 0.42 -4.79
CA ALA A 36 6.37 1.39 -3.79
C ALA A 36 7.21 2.48 -4.49
N ILE A 37 6.82 3.74 -4.33
CA ILE A 37 7.52 4.90 -4.87
C ILE A 37 8.53 5.42 -3.86
N ASP A 38 8.14 5.51 -2.59
CA ASP A 38 9.00 5.99 -1.52
C ASP A 38 8.67 5.31 -0.19
N VAL A 39 9.67 5.18 0.67
CA VAL A 39 9.54 4.68 2.04
C VAL A 39 10.29 5.64 2.95
N PHE A 40 9.59 6.18 3.93
CA PHE A 40 10.09 7.21 4.84
C PHE A 40 9.70 6.87 6.28
N PRO A 41 10.28 7.55 7.29
CA PRO A 41 9.95 7.24 8.67
C PRO A 41 8.45 7.31 8.97
N GLY A 42 7.85 6.16 9.30
CA GLY A 42 6.44 6.03 9.65
C GLY A 42 5.47 5.88 8.49
N GLY A 43 5.92 5.66 7.26
CA GLY A 43 5.02 5.51 6.12
C GLY A 43 5.68 5.19 4.78
N CYS A 44 4.85 5.23 3.73
CA CYS A 44 5.29 5.06 2.36
C CYS A 44 4.36 5.79 1.39
N THR A 45 4.85 5.97 0.16
CA THR A 45 4.02 6.30 -1.00
C THR A 45 4.03 5.10 -1.94
N VAL A 46 2.85 4.64 -2.34
CA VAL A 46 2.66 3.59 -3.33
C VAL A 46 1.93 4.13 -4.55
N ARG A 47 2.06 3.47 -5.69
CA ARG A 47 1.41 3.86 -6.93
C ARG A 47 0.70 2.68 -7.59
N LEU A 48 -0.48 2.97 -8.14
CA LEU A 48 -1.11 2.19 -9.19
C LEU A 48 -0.93 2.92 -10.53
N ASN A 49 -0.26 2.30 -11.50
CA ASN A 49 -0.25 2.74 -12.90
C ASN A 49 -1.48 2.15 -13.61
N ALA A 50 -2.64 2.79 -13.44
CA ALA A 50 -3.92 2.25 -13.90
C ALA A 50 -4.04 2.23 -15.43
N GLY A 51 -3.92 1.04 -16.03
CA GLY A 51 -4.30 0.76 -17.42
C GLY A 51 -5.66 0.07 -17.56
N GLU A 52 -5.99 -0.38 -18.78
CA GLU A 52 -7.28 -0.97 -19.18
C GLU A 52 -7.80 -2.05 -18.21
N ARG A 53 -6.94 -2.94 -17.72
CA ARG A 53 -7.31 -4.02 -16.78
C ARG A 53 -7.88 -3.54 -15.44
N HIS A 54 -7.67 -2.28 -15.08
CA HIS A 54 -8.15 -1.69 -13.82
C HIS A 54 -9.44 -0.91 -14.01
N LEU A 55 -9.89 -0.75 -15.25
CA LEU A 55 -11.05 0.07 -15.57
C LEU A 55 -12.35 -0.74 -15.49
N ARG A 56 -13.42 -0.06 -15.11
CA ARG A 56 -14.80 -0.54 -15.22
C ARG A 56 -15.50 0.13 -16.42
N PRO A 57 -16.66 -0.40 -16.87
CA PRO A 57 -17.49 0.29 -17.85
C PRO A 57 -17.69 1.76 -17.46
N GLY A 58 -17.43 2.65 -18.42
CA GLY A 58 -17.42 4.10 -18.20
C GLY A 58 -16.05 4.71 -17.91
N GLY A 59 -14.94 3.97 -18.10
CA GLY A 59 -13.58 4.55 -18.17
C GLY A 59 -12.98 5.02 -16.85
N THR A 60 -13.47 4.47 -15.72
CA THR A 60 -12.98 4.83 -14.38
C THR A 60 -12.27 3.66 -13.73
N VAL A 61 -11.34 3.93 -12.81
CA VAL A 61 -10.68 2.88 -12.04
C VAL A 61 -11.66 2.18 -11.12
N SER A 62 -11.57 0.86 -11.09
CA SER A 62 -12.46 0.01 -10.31
C SER A 62 -12.18 0.12 -8.81
N GLY A 63 -13.22 -0.02 -8.00
CA GLY A 63 -13.09 -0.10 -6.54
C GLY A 63 -12.10 -1.19 -6.09
N PRO A 64 -12.12 -2.40 -6.66
CA PRO A 64 -11.13 -3.44 -6.37
C PRO A 64 -9.68 -3.00 -6.61
N SER A 65 -9.39 -2.27 -7.70
CA SER A 65 -8.02 -1.79 -7.97
C SER A 65 -7.53 -0.78 -6.92
N LEU A 66 -8.41 0.12 -6.48
CA LEU A 66 -8.10 1.06 -5.38
C LEU A 66 -7.97 0.34 -4.03
N PHE A 67 -8.76 -0.72 -3.81
CA PHE A 67 -8.64 -1.58 -2.62
C PHE A 67 -7.29 -2.31 -2.61
N THR A 68 -6.85 -2.85 -3.76
CA THR A 68 -5.51 -3.44 -3.90
C THR A 68 -4.42 -2.40 -3.63
N LEU A 69 -4.53 -1.17 -4.14
CA LEU A 69 -3.55 -0.12 -3.84
C LEU A 69 -3.48 0.20 -2.34
N ALA A 70 -4.62 0.26 -1.66
CA ALA A 70 -4.69 0.46 -0.21
C ALA A 70 -3.99 -0.67 0.56
N ASP A 71 -4.27 -1.92 0.18
CA ASP A 71 -3.65 -3.12 0.76
C ASP A 71 -2.13 -3.09 0.54
N ILE A 72 -1.65 -2.84 -0.69
CA ILE A 72 -0.22 -2.70 -0.98
C ILE A 72 0.43 -1.58 -0.17
N GLY A 73 -0.26 -0.46 0.06
CA GLY A 73 0.23 0.58 0.98
C GLY A 73 0.52 0.04 2.39
N GLY A 74 -0.41 -0.74 2.95
CA GLY A 74 -0.20 -1.38 4.24
C GLY A 74 0.88 -2.47 4.20
N TYR A 75 0.92 -3.29 3.15
CA TYR A 75 1.92 -4.34 2.97
C TYR A 75 3.34 -3.78 2.88
N VAL A 76 3.53 -2.70 2.11
CA VAL A 76 4.80 -1.99 2.01
C VAL A 76 5.21 -1.41 3.37
N CYS A 77 4.27 -0.81 4.11
CA CYS A 77 4.53 -0.29 5.46
C CYS A 77 5.00 -1.39 6.43
N VAL A 78 4.30 -2.54 6.47
CA VAL A 78 4.66 -3.62 7.41
C VAL A 78 6.00 -4.25 7.03
N LEU A 79 6.25 -4.52 5.75
CA LEU A 79 7.53 -5.07 5.31
C LEU A 79 8.67 -4.10 5.63
N SER A 80 8.53 -2.83 5.27
CA SER A 80 9.59 -1.84 5.45
C SER A 80 9.90 -1.49 6.90
N HIS A 81 8.95 -1.64 7.84
CA HIS A 81 9.14 -1.22 9.23
C HIS A 81 9.19 -2.37 10.25
N ALA A 82 8.48 -3.47 10.01
CA ALA A 82 8.53 -4.66 10.87
C ALA A 82 9.61 -5.68 10.44
N GLY A 83 10.05 -5.61 9.17
CA GLY A 83 11.05 -6.49 8.58
C GLY A 83 10.48 -7.31 7.41
N PRO A 84 11.36 -8.01 6.66
CA PRO A 84 11.01 -8.63 5.38
C PRO A 84 10.23 -9.96 5.52
N ASP A 85 9.50 -10.16 6.61
CA ASP A 85 8.67 -11.35 6.76
C ASP A 85 7.41 -11.24 5.89
N ALA A 86 7.48 -11.89 4.73
CA ALA A 86 6.43 -11.92 3.72
C ALA A 86 5.11 -12.54 4.21
N LEU A 87 5.10 -13.24 5.36
CA LEU A 87 3.90 -13.85 5.96
C LEU A 87 3.07 -12.86 6.79
N SER A 88 3.33 -11.56 6.67
CA SER A 88 2.42 -10.53 7.18
C SER A 88 1.12 -10.55 6.38
N VAL A 89 -0.03 -10.61 7.06
CA VAL A 89 -1.35 -10.76 6.41
C VAL A 89 -2.32 -9.68 6.85
N THR A 90 -3.20 -9.28 5.93
CA THR A 90 -4.27 -8.31 6.18
C THR A 90 -5.31 -8.92 7.13
N VAL A 91 -5.57 -8.26 8.26
CA VAL A 91 -6.59 -8.66 9.25
C VAL A 91 -7.92 -7.97 8.95
N ASN A 92 -7.87 -6.67 8.63
CA ASN A 92 -9.01 -5.90 8.17
C ASN A 92 -8.54 -4.77 7.25
N LEU A 93 -9.41 -4.35 6.34
CA LEU A 93 -9.24 -3.17 5.53
C LEU A 93 -10.62 -2.59 5.20
N ASP A 94 -10.86 -1.35 5.59
CA ASP A 94 -12.07 -0.57 5.31
C ASP A 94 -11.72 0.59 4.38
N ILE A 95 -12.50 0.81 3.33
CA ILE A 95 -12.25 1.84 2.32
C ILE A 95 -13.52 2.64 2.02
N ASN A 96 -13.35 3.96 1.88
CA ASN A 96 -14.38 4.90 1.46
C ASN A 96 -13.99 5.48 0.10
N PHE A 97 -14.90 5.43 -0.88
CA PHE A 97 -14.72 6.01 -2.21
C PHE A 97 -15.40 7.37 -2.30
N VAL A 98 -14.63 8.43 -2.56
CA VAL A 98 -15.12 9.81 -2.50
C VAL A 98 -15.21 10.48 -3.87
N ARG A 99 -14.39 10.07 -4.84
CA ARG A 99 -14.39 10.60 -6.22
C ARG A 99 -14.04 9.50 -7.22
N LYS A 100 -14.40 9.72 -8.48
CA LYS A 100 -13.95 8.88 -9.60
C LYS A 100 -12.47 9.14 -9.87
N ALA A 101 -11.73 8.09 -10.22
CA ALA A 101 -10.39 8.18 -10.77
C ALA A 101 -10.41 7.71 -12.23
N GLU A 102 -9.66 8.39 -13.09
CA GLU A 102 -9.44 8.00 -14.48
C GLU A 102 -8.19 7.11 -14.59
N ALA A 103 -7.93 6.56 -15.79
CA ALA A 103 -6.70 5.84 -16.06
C ALA A 103 -5.46 6.74 -15.87
N GLY A 104 -4.32 6.13 -15.54
CA GLY A 104 -3.07 6.82 -15.27
C GLY A 104 -2.53 6.57 -13.85
N PRO A 105 -1.54 7.36 -13.41
CA PRO A 105 -0.93 7.20 -12.09
C PRO A 105 -1.92 7.60 -10.98
N ILE A 106 -2.05 6.73 -9.99
CA ILE A 106 -2.84 6.94 -8.77
C ILE A 106 -1.92 6.65 -7.58
N ASP A 107 -1.75 7.65 -6.72
CA ASP A 107 -0.82 7.55 -5.60
C ASP A 107 -1.57 7.31 -4.29
N GLY A 108 -1.04 6.42 -3.47
CA GLY A 108 -1.51 6.16 -2.12
C GLY A 108 -0.46 6.63 -1.11
N HIS A 109 -0.83 7.61 -0.29
CA HIS A 109 0.00 8.10 0.82
C HIS A 109 -0.37 7.35 2.09
N CYS A 110 0.42 6.32 2.42
CA CYS A 110 0.17 5.43 3.54
C CYS A 110 0.96 5.86 4.77
N ARG A 111 0.33 5.82 5.95
CA ARG A 111 0.95 6.19 7.23
C ARG A 111 0.66 5.15 8.29
N ILE A 112 1.70 4.82 9.05
CA ILE A 112 1.58 3.94 10.21
C ILE A 112 1.02 4.74 11.38
N LEU A 113 -0.17 4.33 11.83
CA LEU A 113 -0.83 4.89 13.00
C LEU A 113 -0.32 4.23 14.28
N LYS A 114 -0.01 2.93 14.23
CA LYS A 114 0.55 2.16 15.34
C LYS A 114 1.33 0.96 14.83
N LEU A 115 2.58 0.82 15.25
CA LEU A 115 3.36 -0.40 15.07
C LEU A 115 3.54 -1.13 16.40
N GLY A 116 2.89 -2.28 16.55
CA GLY A 116 3.02 -3.18 17.71
C GLY A 116 3.90 -4.39 17.41
N LYS A 117 3.95 -5.33 18.36
CA LYS A 117 4.69 -6.60 18.21
C LYS A 117 4.03 -7.56 17.21
N SER A 118 2.70 -7.59 17.17
CA SER A 118 1.91 -8.55 16.38
C SER A 118 0.91 -7.90 15.43
N LEU A 119 0.69 -6.59 15.53
CA LEU A 119 -0.26 -5.86 14.69
C LEU A 119 0.34 -4.51 14.29
N MET A 120 0.09 -4.11 13.05
CA MET A 120 0.31 -2.75 12.55
C MET A 120 -1.01 -2.17 12.08
N VAL A 121 -1.34 -0.96 12.52
CA VAL A 121 -2.53 -0.20 12.07
C VAL A 121 -2.06 0.95 11.20
N PHE A 122 -2.72 1.17 10.06
CA PHE A 122 -2.38 2.22 9.10
C PHE A 122 -3.62 2.93 8.56
N ASP A 123 -3.41 4.12 8.00
CA ASP A 123 -4.34 4.74 7.07
C ASP A 123 -3.65 5.06 5.74
N ILE A 124 -4.45 5.25 4.69
CA ILE A 124 -3.97 5.64 3.38
C ILE A 124 -4.94 6.62 2.72
N ASP A 125 -4.40 7.74 2.25
CA ASP A 125 -5.07 8.69 1.39
C ASP A 125 -4.70 8.40 -0.07
N ILE A 126 -5.68 8.08 -0.90
CA ILE A 126 -5.46 7.75 -2.31
C ILE A 126 -5.87 8.94 -3.15
N VAL A 127 -4.92 9.49 -3.91
CA VAL A 127 -5.07 10.69 -4.72
C VAL A 127 -4.89 10.39 -6.20
N ALA A 128 -5.60 11.13 -7.04
CA ALA A 128 -5.50 11.01 -8.50
C ALA A 128 -5.70 12.35 -9.21
N GLY A 129 -5.27 12.40 -10.47
CA GLY A 129 -5.41 13.55 -11.34
C GLY A 129 -4.35 14.64 -11.11
N PRO A 130 -4.32 15.66 -11.99
CA PRO A 130 -3.29 16.70 -11.97
C PRO A 130 -3.30 17.53 -10.68
N ASP A 131 -4.48 17.69 -10.07
CA ASP A 131 -4.69 18.47 -8.85
C ASP A 131 -4.55 17.63 -7.57
N GLY A 132 -4.22 16.33 -7.68
CA GLY A 132 -3.96 15.46 -6.54
C GLY A 132 -5.16 15.29 -5.60
N HIS A 133 -6.37 15.17 -6.15
CA HIS A 133 -7.57 15.05 -5.32
C HIS A 133 -7.70 13.66 -4.70
N THR A 134 -8.08 13.59 -3.42
CA THR A 134 -8.49 12.34 -2.78
C THR A 134 -9.65 11.71 -3.56
N VAL A 135 -9.45 10.46 -3.98
CA VAL A 135 -10.43 9.60 -4.64
C VAL A 135 -10.93 8.49 -3.73
N ALA A 136 -10.09 8.03 -2.80
CA ALA A 136 -10.48 7.09 -1.76
C ALA A 136 -9.62 7.27 -0.51
N HIS A 137 -10.15 6.85 0.63
CA HIS A 137 -9.40 6.78 1.88
C HIS A 137 -9.68 5.44 2.56
N ALA A 138 -8.65 4.81 3.12
CA ALA A 138 -8.80 3.53 3.78
C ALA A 138 -8.06 3.46 5.12
N THR A 139 -8.53 2.58 6.00
CA THR A 139 -7.84 2.21 7.23
C THR A 139 -7.76 0.69 7.32
N GLY A 140 -6.63 0.17 7.81
CA GLY A 140 -6.42 -1.26 7.85
C GLY A 140 -5.49 -1.71 8.96
N THR A 141 -5.48 -3.02 9.16
CA THR A 141 -4.60 -3.69 10.11
C THR A 141 -3.91 -4.86 9.43
N TYR A 142 -2.59 -4.95 9.61
CA TYR A 142 -1.79 -6.13 9.28
C TYR A 142 -1.41 -6.88 10.54
N SER A 143 -1.46 -8.21 10.49
CA SER A 143 -0.82 -9.06 11.49
C SER A 143 0.63 -9.32 11.12
N ILE A 144 1.51 -9.23 12.11
CA ILE A 144 2.93 -9.48 12.00
C ILE A 144 3.22 -10.84 12.66
N PRO A 145 3.79 -11.81 11.92
CA PRO A 145 4.14 -13.10 12.49
C PRO A 145 5.23 -12.96 13.59
N PRO A 146 5.25 -13.84 14.60
CA PRO A 146 6.31 -13.84 15.60
C PRO A 146 7.67 -14.14 14.96
N LYS A 147 8.72 -13.44 15.41
CA LYS A 147 10.09 -13.69 14.95
C LYS A 147 10.44 -15.16 15.16
N ARG A 148 10.81 -15.86 14.09
CA ARG A 148 11.33 -17.23 14.17
C ARG A 148 12.73 -17.17 14.77
N HIS A 149 12.93 -17.82 15.91
CA HIS A 149 14.27 -18.11 16.40
C HIS A 149 14.78 -19.31 15.61
N THR A 150 15.71 -19.07 14.68
CA THR A 150 16.59 -20.11 14.13
C THR A 150 17.73 -20.36 15.09
#